data_AF-A0A9W4K7T1-F1
#
_entry.id   AF-A0A9W4K7T1-F1
#
_cell.length_a   1.000
_cell.length_b   1.000
_cell.length_c   1.000
_cell.angle_alpha   90.00
_cell.angle_beta   90.00
_cell.angle_gamma   90.00
#
_symmetry.space_group_name_H-M   'P 1'
#
loop_
_entity.id
_entity.type
_entity.pdbx_description
1 polymer ?
#
loop_
_entity_poly.entity_id
_entity_poly.type
_entity_poly.pdbx_seq_one_letter_code
_entity_poly.pdbx_strand_id
1 'polypeptide(L)'
;MPTTEELKHVDFNTERDLNTHQAKVGRSKKSDSTLESGVDEMVNNRFSEPTSVRYGPGTTAQDSDHRVIPEEEGGVRDDRNRLARAYHFQGPGGPRD
;
A
#
# COMPACT_ATOMS: atom_id res chain seq x y z
N MET A 1 -18.95 10.36 -4.04
CA MET A 1 -18.86 9.53 -5.26
C MET A 1 -18.47 10.46 -6.38
N PRO A 2 -17.36 10.18 -7.09
CA PRO A 2 -16.89 11.01 -8.20
C PRO A 2 -17.93 11.05 -9.32
N THR A 3 -17.97 12.17 -10.02
CA THR A 3 -18.82 12.36 -11.19
C THR A 3 -18.24 11.64 -12.41
N THR A 4 -19.09 11.28 -13.37
CA THR A 4 -18.67 10.61 -14.61
C THR A 4 -17.63 11.42 -15.39
N GLU A 5 -17.65 12.75 -15.29
CA GLU A 5 -16.66 13.62 -15.94
C GLU A 5 -15.30 13.58 -15.25
N GLU A 6 -15.28 13.57 -13.92
CA GLU A 6 -14.04 13.41 -13.14
C GLU A 6 -13.38 12.05 -13.41
N LEU A 7 -14.17 10.98 -13.48
CA LEU A 7 -13.68 9.64 -13.85
C LEU A 7 -13.02 9.65 -15.24
N LYS A 8 -13.69 10.21 -16.25
CA LYS A 8 -13.13 10.31 -17.61
C LYS A 8 -11.81 11.10 -17.64
N HIS A 9 -11.70 12.15 -16.83
CA HIS A 9 -10.48 12.94 -16.74
C HIS A 9 -9.34 12.15 -16.09
N VAL A 10 -9.62 11.41 -15.02
CA VAL A 10 -8.64 10.51 -14.37
C VAL A 10 -8.21 9.40 -15.33
N ASP A 11 -9.16 8.78 -16.03
CA ASP A 11 -8.89 7.73 -17.02
C ASP A 11 -7.98 8.24 -18.13
N PHE A 12 -8.33 9.36 -18.75
CA PHE A 12 -7.53 9.96 -19.84
C PHE A 12 -6.09 10.29 -19.40
N ASN A 13 -5.92 10.84 -18.20
CA ASN A 13 -4.59 11.17 -17.68
C ASN A 13 -3.78 9.90 -17.36
N THR A 14 -4.45 8.88 -16.83
CA THR A 14 -3.84 7.58 -16.51
C THR A 14 -3.40 6.85 -17.79
N GLU A 15 -4.24 6.85 -18.83
CA GLU A 15 -3.91 6.28 -20.14
C GLU A 15 -2.67 6.93 -20.75
N ARG A 16 -2.53 8.25 -20.64
CA ARG A 16 -1.36 8.98 -21.13
C ARG A 16 -0.10 8.62 -20.36
N ASP A 17 -0.19 8.57 -19.04
CA ASP A 17 0.95 8.25 -18.17
C ASP A 17 1.47 6.82 -18.42
N LEU A 18 0.58 5.83 -18.52
CA LEU A 18 0.92 4.45 -18.87
C LEU A 18 1.50 4.33 -20.29
N ASN A 19 1.07 5.19 -21.20
CA ASN A 19 1.56 5.18 -22.58
C ASN A 19 2.94 5.80 -22.77
N THR A 20 3.50 6.46 -21.76
CA THR A 20 4.85 7.00 -21.81
C THR A 20 5.88 5.87 -22.00
N HIS A 21 6.92 6.15 -22.79
CA HIS A 21 8.02 5.19 -23.01
C HIS A 21 8.69 4.77 -21.69
N GLN A 22 8.76 5.70 -20.75
CA GLN A 22 9.29 5.50 -19.41
C GLN A 22 8.50 4.45 -18.60
N ALA A 23 7.18 4.56 -18.56
CA ALA A 23 6.31 3.57 -17.91
C ALA A 23 6.39 2.21 -18.61
N LYS A 24 6.40 2.20 -19.94
CA LYS A 24 6.46 0.97 -20.75
C LYS A 24 7.76 0.18 -20.56
N VAL A 25 8.89 0.86 -20.48
CA VAL A 25 10.22 0.21 -20.40
C VAL A 25 10.66 0.01 -18.94
N GLY A 26 9.91 0.56 -17.97
CA GLY A 26 10.23 0.46 -16.54
C GLY A 26 11.57 1.11 -16.17
N ARG A 27 12.07 2.02 -17.02
CA ARG A 27 13.40 2.64 -16.91
C ARG A 27 13.41 3.98 -16.18
N SER A 28 12.28 4.43 -15.66
CA SER A 28 12.23 5.65 -14.87
C SER A 28 12.90 5.48 -13.53
N LYS A 29 13.53 6.57 -13.06
CA LYS A 29 13.99 6.69 -11.68
C LYS A 29 12.76 6.53 -10.78
N LYS A 30 12.72 5.45 -10.00
CA LYS A 30 11.68 5.22 -9.01
C LYS A 30 11.81 6.26 -7.90
N SER A 31 10.68 6.71 -7.36
CA SER A 31 10.66 7.54 -6.15
C SER A 31 11.21 6.75 -4.96
N ASP A 32 11.74 7.45 -3.96
CA ASP A 32 12.30 6.82 -2.76
C ASP A 32 11.22 6.00 -2.03
N SER A 33 9.97 6.47 -2.03
CA SER A 33 8.79 5.75 -1.54
C SER A 33 8.54 4.43 -2.29
N THR A 34 8.71 4.40 -3.62
CA THR A 34 8.56 3.17 -4.40
C THR A 34 9.70 2.19 -4.11
N LEU A 35 10.91 2.67 -3.86
CA LEU A 35 12.05 1.80 -3.55
C LEU A 35 11.94 1.19 -2.15
N GLU A 36 11.44 1.95 -1.18
CA GLU A 36 11.28 1.52 0.21
C GLU A 36 10.02 0.69 0.43
N SER A 37 8.90 1.14 -0.13
CA SER A 37 7.58 0.61 0.14
C SER A 37 6.92 -0.12 -1.04
N GLY A 38 7.54 -0.14 -2.22
CA GLY A 38 6.92 -0.66 -3.43
C GLY A 38 5.74 0.20 -3.93
N VAL A 39 5.37 1.26 -3.20
CA VAL A 39 4.26 2.15 -3.54
C VAL A 39 4.78 3.56 -3.80
N ASP A 40 4.32 4.15 -4.90
CA ASP A 40 4.67 5.52 -5.27
C ASP A 40 3.78 6.51 -4.51
N GLU A 41 4.39 7.38 -3.70
CA GLU A 41 3.66 8.42 -2.95
C GLU A 41 2.91 9.39 -3.87
N MET A 42 3.37 9.55 -5.12
CA MET A 42 2.74 10.41 -6.13
C MET A 42 1.33 9.95 -6.53
N VAL A 43 0.92 8.73 -6.16
CA VAL A 43 -0.46 8.23 -6.32
C VAL A 43 -1.47 9.16 -5.64
N ASN A 44 -1.15 9.73 -4.47
CA ASN A 44 -2.02 10.70 -3.78
C ASN A 44 -2.29 11.97 -4.59
N ASN A 45 -1.36 12.35 -5.48
CA ASN A 45 -1.51 13.53 -6.33
C ASN A 45 -2.23 13.20 -7.64
N ARG A 46 -2.24 11.92 -8.05
CA ARG A 46 -2.83 11.44 -9.31
C ARG A 46 -4.31 11.12 -9.17
N PHE A 47 -4.71 10.63 -8.00
CA PHE A 47 -6.09 10.31 -7.69
C PHE A 47 -6.63 11.35 -6.72
N SER A 48 -7.72 12.02 -7.08
CA SER A 48 -8.36 13.06 -6.28
C SER A 48 -9.10 12.51 -5.05
N GLU A 49 -9.29 11.20 -4.99
CA GLU A 49 -9.87 10.52 -3.85
C GLU A 49 -8.82 10.35 -2.74
N PRO A 50 -9.24 10.43 -1.45
CA PRO A 50 -8.34 10.15 -0.35
C PRO A 50 -7.86 8.70 -0.44
N THR A 51 -6.63 8.49 -0.92
CA THR A 51 -6.04 7.17 -0.95
C THR A 51 -5.46 6.87 0.42
N SER A 52 -5.83 5.74 1.04
CA SER A 52 -5.28 5.30 2.33
C SER A 52 -3.90 4.66 2.18
N VAL A 53 -3.13 5.12 1.19
CA VAL A 53 -1.84 4.54 0.80
C VAL A 53 -0.79 4.94 1.82
N ARG A 54 -0.21 3.93 2.48
CA ARG A 54 0.87 4.09 3.45
C ARG A 54 2.20 3.69 2.80
N TYR A 55 3.18 4.59 2.82
CA TYR A 55 4.55 4.36 2.35
C TYR A 55 5.54 4.66 3.48
N GLY A 56 6.74 4.06 3.42
CA GLY A 56 7.79 4.23 4.42
C GLY A 56 8.32 2.91 5.02
N PRO A 57 9.30 3.01 5.95
CA PRO A 57 9.93 1.85 6.55
C PRO A 57 8.92 1.16 7.47
N GLY A 58 8.60 -0.08 7.14
CA GLY A 58 7.51 -0.77 7.80
C GLY A 58 6.15 -0.36 7.25
N THR A 59 5.98 -0.17 5.94
CA THR A 59 4.66 -0.27 5.25
C THR A 59 4.63 -1.36 4.16
N THR A 60 5.79 -1.92 3.80
CA THR A 60 5.91 -3.10 2.92
C THR A 60 5.67 -4.41 3.61
N ALA A 61 5.02 -5.34 2.91
CA ALA A 61 5.13 -6.76 3.18
C ALA A 61 6.57 -7.19 2.93
N GLN A 62 7.40 -7.12 3.98
CA GLN A 62 8.63 -7.90 4.02
C GLN A 62 8.27 -9.31 4.46
N ASP A 63 8.95 -10.29 3.87
CA ASP A 63 8.85 -11.73 4.10
C ASP A 63 9.28 -12.17 5.52
N SER A 64 9.25 -11.26 6.49
CA SER A 64 9.68 -11.48 7.87
C SER A 64 8.49 -11.41 8.81
N ASP A 65 8.12 -12.55 9.37
CA ASP A 65 6.99 -12.73 10.29
C ASP A 65 7.16 -12.01 11.66
N HIS A 66 8.27 -11.31 11.85
CA HIS A 66 8.55 -10.54 13.07
C HIS A 66 7.85 -9.18 13.13
N ARG A 67 7.19 -8.78 12.05
CA ARG A 67 6.51 -7.49 11.98
C ARG A 67 5.27 -7.46 12.86
N VAL A 68 5.07 -6.33 13.52
CA VAL A 68 3.91 -6.04 14.33
C VAL A 68 2.75 -5.64 13.42
N ILE A 69 1.57 -6.25 13.60
CA ILE A 69 0.35 -5.85 12.90
C ILE A 69 -0.25 -4.65 13.66
N PRO A 70 -0.41 -3.47 13.03
CA PRO A 70 -1.08 -2.33 13.65
C PRO A 70 -2.54 -2.63 13.95
N GLU A 71 -3.13 -1.95 14.94
CA GLU A 71 -4.56 -2.11 15.29
C GLU A 71 -5.47 -1.73 14.12
N GLU A 72 -5.05 -0.72 13.33
CA GLU A 72 -5.75 -0.29 12.10
C GLU A 72 -5.84 -1.41 11.05
N GLU A 73 -4.88 -2.34 11.04
CA GLU A 73 -4.81 -3.49 10.11
C GLU A 73 -5.41 -4.78 10.72
N GLY A 74 -6.02 -4.68 11.91
CA GLY A 74 -6.60 -5.83 12.62
C GLY A 74 -5.63 -6.54 13.57
N GLY A 75 -4.53 -5.88 13.94
CA GLY A 75 -3.60 -6.38 14.96
C GLY A 75 -4.24 -6.44 16.34
N VAL A 76 -4.19 -7.60 16.97
CA VAL A 76 -4.71 -7.83 18.34
C VAL A 76 -3.60 -7.55 19.34
N ARG A 77 -3.94 -6.93 20.48
CA ARG A 77 -2.99 -6.78 21.60
C ARG A 77 -3.01 -8.02 22.49
N ASP A 78 -1.82 -8.49 22.86
CA ASP A 78 -1.58 -9.49 23.90
C ASP A 78 -1.93 -8.91 25.29
N ASP A 79 -2.10 -9.76 26.31
CA ASP A 79 -2.42 -9.41 27.70
C ASP A 79 -1.39 -8.44 28.34
N ARG A 80 -0.23 -8.30 27.70
CA ARG A 80 0.87 -7.40 28.06
C ARG A 80 0.86 -6.07 27.28
N ASN A 81 -0.26 -5.74 26.63
CA ASN A 81 -0.49 -4.54 25.81
C ASN A 81 0.50 -4.39 24.63
N ARG A 82 1.07 -5.50 24.15
CA ARG A 82 1.95 -5.54 22.97
C ARG A 82 1.14 -5.96 21.76
N LEU A 83 1.35 -5.29 20.63
CA LEU A 83 0.71 -5.68 19.38
C LEU A 83 1.23 -7.03 18.88
N ALA A 84 0.32 -7.88 18.42
CA ALA A 84 0.64 -9.19 17.88
C ALA A 84 1.50 -9.06 16.62
N ARG A 85 2.47 -9.97 16.52
CA ARG A 85 3.32 -10.13 15.33
C ARG A 85 2.66 -11.02 14.29
N ALA A 86 3.01 -10.82 13.03
CA ALA A 86 2.49 -11.57 11.89
C ALA A 86 2.64 -13.10 12.04
N TYR A 87 3.73 -13.58 12.65
CA TYR A 87 3.92 -15.01 12.92
C TYR A 87 2.79 -15.65 13.75
N HIS A 88 2.18 -14.90 14.67
CA HIS A 88 1.07 -15.42 15.49
C HIS A 88 -0.21 -15.70 14.69
N PHE A 89 -0.28 -15.23 13.44
CA PHE A 89 -1.40 -15.47 12.54
C PHE A 89 -1.07 -16.50 11.45
N GLN A 90 0.13 -17.09 11.46
CA GLN A 90 0.52 -18.15 10.53
C GLN A 90 0.53 -19.51 11.24
N GLY A 91 -0.49 -20.34 10.97
CA GLY A 91 -0.62 -21.71 11.46
C GLY A 91 -2.08 -22.18 11.50
N PRO A 92 -2.35 -23.51 11.43
CA PRO A 92 -3.70 -24.03 11.70
C PRO A 92 -4.07 -23.77 13.18
N GLY A 93 -5.20 -23.11 13.42
CA GLY A 93 -5.62 -22.61 14.74
C GLY A 93 -5.49 -21.08 14.91
N GLY A 94 -5.79 -20.31 13.86
CA GLY A 94 -5.87 -18.84 13.96
C GLY A 94 -6.97 -18.40 14.95
N PRO A 95 -6.97 -17.14 15.41
CA PRO A 95 -7.86 -16.63 16.47
C PRO A 95 -9.36 -16.55 16.13
N ARG A 96 -9.82 -17.27 15.11
CA ARG A 96 -11.23 -17.44 14.71
C ARG A 96 -11.74 -18.89 14.81
N ASP A 97 -10.92 -19.83 15.28
CA ASP A 97 -11.36 -21.18 15.66
C ASP A 97 -11.77 -21.24 17.15
#